data_AF-N8P495-F1
#
_entry.id   AF-N8P495-F1
#
_cell.length_a   1.000
_cell.length_b   1.000
_cell.length_c   1.000
_cell.angle_alpha   90.00
_cell.angle_beta   90.00
_cell.angle_gamma   90.00
#
_symmetry.space_group_name_H-M   'P 1'
#
loop_
_entity.id
_entity.type
_entity.pdbx_description
1 polymer ?
#
loop_
_entity_poly.entity_id
_entity_poly.type
_entity_poly.pdbx_seq_one_letter_code
_entity_poly.pdbx_strand_id
1 'polypeptide(L)'
;MRIKNKQKKPDNITDQFEKLERPDPTEADLKLAEKNFRAFLKEMSLQQSPCISELHQIKTTYKDIKETKILTQIEIVYSGKSYPYNFLNIRGTLIPDYLHKEIFQCNFLDVEIMRAGTYNSKNSIIQLFTGIVIIFSTCIKSILVEVVDPTITIEASLQRCQEIIDTYEEDRHKSILSIFEYLAKAIDIYEKLDLLDSFIKDPEGAKKQYKNEPCFIDKLKSYRESMYIDSGIHLEQAINECIALGLFKQYQRSSTSNKKIENIPVICEGHTLLNNTKLLKKLNGSSLNIEGNLKKKHNFEAIDHKILELLKQDKFKNKYKSKNAAAEKIADEIAKEIEVFMNNDRNHNNHNQYIKLENLPTRILKLINKNPDLYEQIIHK
;
A
#
# COMPACT_ATOMS: atom_id res chain seq x y z
N MET A 1 -29.38 -28.66 -3.04
CA MET A 1 -29.58 -28.12 -1.68
C MET A 1 -30.84 -27.26 -1.70
N ARG A 2 -31.91 -27.63 -0.97
CA ARG A 2 -33.21 -26.93 -1.02
C ARG A 2 -33.18 -25.72 -0.08
N ILE A 3 -33.21 -24.52 -0.63
CA ILE A 3 -33.25 -23.26 0.12
C ILE A 3 -34.71 -22.96 0.46
N LYS A 4 -35.03 -22.89 1.76
CA LYS A 4 -36.31 -22.37 2.23
C LYS A 4 -36.30 -20.85 2.04
N ASN A 5 -37.15 -20.34 1.15
CA ASN A 5 -37.48 -18.92 1.07
C ASN A 5 -38.14 -18.48 2.38
N LYS A 6 -37.35 -17.94 3.30
CA LYS A 6 -37.85 -16.95 4.25
C LYS A 6 -37.73 -15.60 3.55
N GLN A 7 -38.86 -15.05 3.10
CA GLN A 7 -38.95 -13.61 2.83
C GLN A 7 -38.59 -12.90 4.13
N LYS A 8 -37.37 -12.36 4.21
CA LYS A 8 -37.05 -11.33 5.20
C LYS A 8 -37.77 -10.06 4.77
N LYS A 9 -38.48 -9.44 5.71
CA LYS A 9 -38.93 -8.05 5.58
C LYS A 9 -37.70 -7.17 5.30
N PRO A 10 -37.85 -6.00 4.66
CA PRO A 10 -36.74 -5.07 4.50
C PRO A 10 -36.24 -4.70 5.89
N ASP A 11 -35.07 -5.22 6.27
CA ASP A 11 -34.37 -4.82 7.48
C ASP A 11 -34.09 -3.32 7.28
N ASN A 12 -34.68 -2.45 8.11
CA ASN A 12 -34.31 -1.04 8.08
C ASN A 12 -32.80 -0.98 8.31
N ILE A 13 -32.09 -0.15 7.53
CA ILE A 13 -30.62 -0.04 7.57
C ILE A 13 -30.10 0.16 9.00
N THR A 14 -30.89 0.79 9.88
CA THR A 14 -30.62 0.95 11.31
C THR A 14 -30.47 -0.35 12.10
N ASP A 15 -31.20 -1.40 11.75
CA ASP A 15 -31.28 -2.66 12.52
C ASP A 15 -30.01 -3.52 12.35
N GLN A 16 -29.21 -3.24 11.31
CA GLN A 16 -27.91 -3.87 11.08
C GLN A 16 -26.82 -3.34 12.02
N PHE A 17 -27.04 -2.16 12.64
CA PHE A 17 -26.05 -1.49 13.50
C PHE A 17 -26.25 -1.71 15.01
N GLU A 18 -27.25 -2.49 15.42
CA GLU A 18 -27.57 -2.75 16.83
C GLU A 18 -26.69 -3.85 17.46
N LYS A 19 -25.95 -4.62 16.67
CA LYS A 19 -25.27 -5.86 17.13
C LYS A 19 -23.85 -5.69 17.67
N LEU A 20 -23.34 -4.47 17.87
CA LEU A 20 -21.98 -4.26 18.37
C LEU A 20 -22.01 -3.70 19.79
N GLU A 21 -21.70 -4.53 20.78
CA GLU A 21 -21.26 -4.03 22.09
C GLU A 21 -19.87 -3.42 21.95
N ARG A 22 -19.72 -2.19 22.45
CA ARG A 22 -18.50 -1.38 22.39
C ARG A 22 -18.13 -0.95 23.81
N PRO A 23 -16.84 -0.68 24.10
CA PRO A 23 -16.43 -0.18 25.41
C PRO A 23 -17.22 1.06 25.81
N ASP A 24 -17.49 1.17 27.11
CA ASP A 24 -18.27 2.26 27.67
C ASP A 24 -17.69 3.63 27.27
N PRO A 25 -18.53 4.60 26.84
CA PRO A 25 -18.09 5.93 26.49
C PRO A 25 -17.28 6.59 27.61
N THR A 26 -16.15 7.20 27.27
CA THR A 26 -15.46 8.10 28.20
C THR A 26 -16.24 9.42 28.34
N GLU A 27 -15.98 10.18 29.40
CA GLU A 27 -16.61 11.50 29.59
C GLU A 27 -16.30 12.47 28.44
N ALA A 28 -15.12 12.36 27.82
CA ALA A 28 -14.75 13.12 26.63
C ALA A 28 -15.58 12.72 25.40
N ASP A 29 -15.85 11.42 25.24
CA ASP A 29 -16.70 10.89 24.16
C ASP A 29 -18.15 11.37 24.29
N LEU A 30 -18.67 11.41 25.53
CA LEU A 30 -20.01 11.93 25.82
C LEU A 30 -20.13 13.42 25.50
N LYS A 31 -19.14 14.23 25.92
CA LYS A 31 -19.11 15.67 25.59
C LYS A 31 -19.01 15.93 24.09
N LEU A 32 -18.24 15.12 23.36
CA LEU A 32 -18.11 15.24 21.90
C LEU A 32 -19.41 14.82 21.19
N ALA A 33 -20.04 13.72 21.62
CA ALA A 33 -21.34 13.29 21.12
C ALA A 33 -22.41 14.37 21.32
N GLU A 34 -22.48 14.95 22.52
CA GLU A 34 -23.42 16.03 22.84
C GLU A 34 -23.18 17.28 21.99
N LYS A 35 -21.91 17.68 21.81
CA LYS A 35 -21.53 18.82 20.95
C LYS A 35 -21.96 18.59 19.50
N ASN A 36 -21.70 17.40 18.95
CA ASN A 36 -22.03 17.07 17.57
C ASN A 36 -23.54 16.96 17.36
N PHE A 37 -24.27 16.37 18.32
CA PHE A 37 -25.73 16.32 18.29
C PHE A 37 -26.34 17.72 18.32
N ARG A 38 -25.83 18.62 19.18
CA ARG A 38 -26.27 20.03 19.22
C ARG A 38 -25.97 20.77 17.92
N ALA A 39 -24.83 20.50 17.27
CA ALA A 39 -24.47 21.08 15.98
C ALA A 39 -25.40 20.58 14.86
N PHE A 40 -25.65 19.27 14.81
CA PHE A 40 -26.60 18.65 13.89
C PHE A 40 -28.00 19.25 14.03
N LEU A 41 -28.51 19.35 15.26
CA LEU A 41 -29.81 19.99 15.52
C LEU A 41 -29.84 21.47 15.08
N LYS A 42 -28.73 22.19 15.23
CA LYS A 42 -28.62 23.59 14.77
C LYS A 42 -28.67 23.66 13.24
N GLU A 43 -27.95 22.82 12.53
CA GLU A 43 -28.00 22.76 11.06
C GLU A 43 -29.38 22.34 10.55
N MET A 44 -29.98 21.31 11.14
CA MET A 44 -31.33 20.87 10.79
C MET A 44 -32.36 21.97 11.04
N SER A 45 -32.25 22.73 12.15
CA SER A 45 -33.15 23.85 12.45
C SER A 45 -33.12 24.97 11.40
N LEU A 46 -32.04 25.09 10.62
CA LEU A 46 -31.93 26.04 9.52
C LEU A 46 -32.65 25.57 8.25
N GLN A 47 -32.99 24.28 8.13
CA GLN A 47 -33.56 23.71 6.90
C GLN A 47 -35.09 23.80 6.78
N GLN A 48 -35.79 24.51 7.69
CA GLN A 48 -37.25 24.77 7.65
C GLN A 48 -38.12 23.55 7.22
N SER A 49 -37.82 22.35 7.73
CA SER A 49 -38.58 21.12 7.45
C SER A 49 -39.53 20.76 8.62
N PRO A 50 -40.75 20.25 8.36
CA PRO A 50 -41.72 19.86 9.39
C PRO A 50 -41.22 18.75 10.35
N CYS A 51 -40.24 17.93 9.96
CA CYS A 51 -39.66 16.87 10.80
C CYS A 51 -38.74 17.39 11.94
N ILE A 52 -38.52 18.70 12.04
CA ILE A 52 -37.59 19.32 13.02
C ILE A 52 -38.20 19.39 14.44
N SER A 53 -39.53 19.40 14.58
CA SER A 53 -40.20 19.50 15.89
C SER A 53 -40.01 18.26 16.76
N GLU A 54 -39.97 17.06 16.17
CA GLU A 54 -39.68 15.80 16.88
C GLU A 54 -38.22 15.73 17.32
N LEU A 55 -37.29 16.25 16.52
CA LEU A 55 -35.86 16.32 16.83
C LEU A 55 -35.53 17.32 17.95
N HIS A 56 -36.24 18.46 18.02
CA HIS A 56 -36.09 19.42 19.13
C HIS A 56 -36.63 18.85 20.46
N GLN A 57 -37.66 18.01 20.44
CA GLN A 57 -38.14 17.32 21.64
C GLN A 57 -37.10 16.34 22.21
N ILE A 58 -36.30 15.68 21.38
CA ILE A 58 -35.22 14.77 21.84
C ILE A 58 -34.17 15.53 22.68
N LYS A 59 -33.87 16.79 22.31
CA LYS A 59 -32.91 17.66 23.03
C LYS A 59 -33.40 18.07 24.42
N THR A 60 -34.71 18.22 24.62
CA THR A 60 -35.29 18.67 25.90
C THR A 60 -35.55 17.52 26.87
N THR A 61 -35.66 16.28 26.39
CA THR A 61 -36.17 15.16 27.20
C THR A 61 -35.07 14.17 27.63
N TYR A 62 -33.94 14.07 26.93
CA TYR A 62 -32.90 13.07 27.24
C TYR A 62 -31.63 13.70 27.85
N LYS A 63 -31.40 13.47 29.14
CA LYS A 63 -30.13 13.77 29.85
C LYS A 63 -29.06 12.67 29.70
N ASP A 64 -29.45 11.48 29.21
CA ASP A 64 -28.60 10.27 29.15
C ASP A 64 -28.32 9.80 27.71
N ILE A 65 -27.93 10.71 26.81
CA ILE A 65 -27.55 10.33 25.43
C ILE A 65 -26.22 9.55 25.47
N LYS A 66 -26.28 8.22 25.29
CA LYS A 66 -25.10 7.34 25.28
C LYS A 66 -24.31 7.37 23.97
N GLU A 67 -24.98 7.57 22.83
CA GLU A 67 -24.36 7.59 21.50
C GLU A 67 -25.22 8.39 20.51
N THR A 68 -24.57 9.05 19.55
CA THR A 68 -25.22 9.69 18.39
C THR A 68 -24.66 9.06 17.13
N LYS A 69 -25.56 8.47 16.33
CA LYS A 69 -25.26 7.88 15.01
C LYS A 69 -25.93 8.75 13.95
N ILE A 70 -25.15 9.33 13.05
CA ILE A 70 -25.65 10.14 11.94
C ILE A 70 -25.22 9.46 10.65
N LEU A 71 -26.18 9.10 9.80
CA LEU A 71 -25.88 8.64 8.45
C LEU A 71 -25.59 9.87 7.58
N THR A 72 -24.39 9.93 7.02
CA THR A 72 -23.95 10.96 6.08
C THR A 72 -23.80 10.32 4.72
N GLN A 73 -24.49 10.86 3.72
CA GLN A 73 -24.31 10.43 2.33
C GLN A 73 -23.46 11.46 1.58
N ILE A 74 -22.48 10.99 0.83
CA ILE A 74 -21.67 11.82 -0.08
C ILE A 74 -21.81 11.30 -1.51
N GLU A 75 -21.50 12.13 -2.49
CA GLU A 75 -21.37 11.70 -3.89
C GLU A 75 -19.91 11.45 -4.24
N ILE A 76 -19.61 10.26 -4.75
CA ILE A 76 -18.29 9.88 -5.26
C ILE A 76 -18.36 9.88 -6.79
N VAL A 77 -17.45 10.61 -7.43
CA VAL A 77 -17.31 10.58 -8.89
C VAL A 77 -16.44 9.39 -9.29
N TYR A 78 -17.03 8.41 -9.97
CA TYR A 78 -16.35 7.23 -10.52
C TYR A 78 -16.57 7.15 -12.03
N SER A 79 -15.49 7.12 -12.81
CA SER A 79 -15.53 7.08 -14.28
C SER A 79 -16.44 8.16 -14.90
N GLY A 80 -16.43 9.37 -14.31
CA GLY A 80 -17.21 10.52 -14.78
C GLY A 80 -18.69 10.54 -14.37
N LYS A 81 -19.16 9.61 -13.53
CA LYS A 81 -20.52 9.58 -12.99
C LYS A 81 -20.50 9.69 -11.46
N SER A 82 -21.48 10.40 -10.88
CA SER A 82 -21.65 10.49 -9.43
C SER A 82 -22.43 9.29 -8.90
N TYR A 83 -21.94 8.71 -7.81
CA TYR A 83 -22.60 7.63 -7.08
C TYR A 83 -22.72 8.00 -5.59
N PRO A 84 -23.87 7.78 -4.96
CA PRO A 84 -24.01 8.01 -3.52
C PRO A 84 -23.22 6.96 -2.74
N TYR A 85 -22.57 7.40 -1.65
CA TYR A 85 -21.87 6.54 -0.71
C TYR A 85 -22.14 6.97 0.73
N ASN A 86 -22.37 5.99 1.59
CA ASN A 86 -22.76 6.24 2.97
C ASN A 86 -21.56 6.19 3.91
N PHE A 87 -21.53 7.11 4.85
CA PHE A 87 -20.66 7.11 6.01
C PHE A 87 -21.54 7.16 7.26
N LEU A 88 -21.15 6.41 8.28
CA LEU A 88 -21.73 6.50 9.59
C LEU A 88 -20.86 7.39 10.46
N ASN A 89 -21.37 8.56 10.83
CA ASN A 89 -20.74 9.42 11.82
C ASN A 89 -21.16 8.98 13.22
N ILE A 90 -20.21 8.45 13.96
CA ILE A 90 -20.38 8.06 15.36
C ILE A 90 -19.47 8.93 16.22
N ARG A 91 -20.08 9.73 17.10
CA ARG A 91 -19.35 10.62 18.03
C ARG A 91 -18.29 11.49 17.33
N GLY A 92 -18.56 11.95 16.10
CA GLY A 92 -17.65 12.80 15.32
C GLY A 92 -16.63 12.04 14.47
N THR A 93 -16.60 10.71 14.54
CA THR A 93 -15.76 9.88 13.68
C THR A 93 -16.59 9.39 12.50
N LEU A 94 -16.15 9.70 11.28
CA LEU A 94 -16.71 9.17 10.04
C LEU A 94 -16.20 7.75 9.81
N ILE A 95 -17.11 6.80 9.76
CA ILE A 95 -16.85 5.39 9.51
C ILE A 95 -17.45 5.04 8.16
N PRO A 96 -16.68 4.53 7.19
CA PRO A 96 -17.22 4.11 5.90
C PRO A 96 -18.12 2.89 6.05
N ASP A 97 -19.17 2.83 5.24
CA ASP A 97 -20.18 1.75 5.24
C ASP A 97 -19.58 0.35 5.06
N TYR A 98 -18.47 0.23 4.32
CA TYR A 98 -17.81 -1.06 4.11
C TYR A 98 -17.36 -1.77 5.38
N LEU A 99 -17.13 -1.05 6.49
CA LEU A 99 -16.73 -1.67 7.76
C LEU A 99 -17.85 -2.48 8.41
N HIS A 100 -19.05 -2.41 7.86
CA HIS A 100 -20.22 -3.15 8.29
C HIS A 100 -20.62 -4.27 7.31
N LYS A 101 -19.79 -4.51 6.28
CA LYS A 101 -20.02 -5.50 5.24
C LYS A 101 -19.08 -6.68 5.41
N GLU A 102 -19.54 -7.85 5.00
CA GLU A 102 -18.66 -8.99 4.74
C GLU A 102 -17.85 -8.75 3.46
N ILE A 103 -16.75 -9.48 3.30
CA ILE A 103 -15.83 -9.34 2.15
C ILE A 103 -16.57 -9.41 0.81
N PHE A 104 -17.48 -10.37 0.66
CA PHE A 104 -18.21 -10.60 -0.59
C PHE A 104 -19.35 -9.61 -0.84
N GLN A 105 -19.82 -8.93 0.21
CA GLN A 105 -20.85 -7.89 0.15
C GLN A 105 -20.29 -6.52 -0.24
N CYS A 106 -18.97 -6.34 -0.12
CA CYS A 106 -18.30 -5.14 -0.57
C CYS A 106 -18.50 -4.96 -2.09
N ASN A 107 -18.56 -3.71 -2.54
CA ASN A 107 -18.61 -3.34 -3.95
C ASN A 107 -17.36 -2.54 -4.38
N PHE A 108 -17.30 -2.12 -5.63
CA PHE A 108 -16.14 -1.38 -6.12
C PHE A 108 -16.08 0.07 -5.62
N LEU A 109 -17.19 0.71 -5.27
CA LEU A 109 -17.14 2.00 -4.56
C LEU A 109 -16.47 1.84 -3.20
N ASP A 110 -16.77 0.76 -2.45
CA ASP A 110 -16.10 0.45 -1.19
C ASP A 110 -14.58 0.34 -1.40
N VAL A 111 -14.16 -0.37 -2.45
CA VAL A 111 -12.75 -0.52 -2.82
C VAL A 111 -12.09 0.84 -3.09
N GLU A 112 -12.75 1.75 -3.81
CA GLU A 112 -12.17 3.07 -4.08
C GLU A 112 -12.02 3.90 -2.79
N ILE A 113 -12.98 3.84 -1.86
CA ILE A 113 -12.85 4.48 -0.54
C ILE A 113 -11.72 3.85 0.28
N MET A 114 -11.57 2.51 0.25
CA MET A 114 -10.45 1.84 0.90
C MET A 114 -9.12 2.35 0.34
N ARG A 115 -8.99 2.39 -0.99
CA ARG A 115 -7.77 2.83 -1.69
C ARG A 115 -7.42 4.29 -1.44
N ALA A 116 -8.42 5.15 -1.30
CA ALA A 116 -8.23 6.57 -0.97
C ALA A 116 -7.72 6.79 0.47
N GLY A 117 -7.73 5.76 1.32
CA GLY A 117 -7.25 5.86 2.70
C GLY A 117 -8.12 6.77 3.56
N THR A 118 -9.37 7.03 3.14
CA THR A 118 -10.33 7.91 3.85
C THR A 118 -10.54 7.46 5.30
N TYR A 119 -10.39 6.16 5.57
CA TYR A 119 -10.36 5.60 6.91
C TYR A 119 -9.03 4.86 7.14
N ASN A 120 -8.02 5.61 7.59
CA ASN A 120 -6.70 5.04 7.85
C ASN A 120 -6.64 4.42 9.26
N SER A 121 -7.09 3.18 9.38
CA SER A 121 -7.00 2.44 10.63
C SER A 121 -5.67 1.71 10.75
N LYS A 122 -4.92 1.97 11.82
CA LYS A 122 -3.75 1.14 12.20
C LYS A 122 -4.16 -0.25 12.71
N ASN A 123 -5.46 -0.56 12.77
CA ASN A 123 -5.96 -1.86 13.20
C ASN A 123 -5.59 -2.94 12.17
N SER A 124 -4.88 -3.97 12.63
CA SER A 124 -4.38 -5.07 11.81
C SER A 124 -5.48 -5.88 11.11
N ILE A 125 -6.64 -6.08 11.76
CA ILE A 125 -7.78 -6.81 11.21
C ILE A 125 -8.40 -6.04 10.06
N ILE A 126 -8.58 -4.72 10.24
CA ILE A 126 -9.11 -3.86 9.18
C ILE A 126 -8.15 -3.82 7.99
N GLN A 127 -6.83 -3.71 8.23
CA GLN A 127 -5.83 -3.75 7.17
C GLN A 127 -5.85 -5.09 6.40
N LEU A 128 -6.09 -6.21 7.08
CA LEU A 128 -6.19 -7.52 6.44
C LEU A 128 -7.47 -7.61 5.59
N PHE A 129 -8.62 -7.19 6.15
CA PHE A 129 -9.90 -7.11 5.45
C PHE A 129 -9.82 -6.25 4.18
N THR A 130 -9.36 -5.00 4.29
CA THR A 130 -9.25 -4.09 3.14
C THR A 130 -8.23 -4.61 2.14
N GLY A 131 -7.14 -5.22 2.62
CA GLY A 131 -6.16 -5.91 1.79
C GLY A 131 -6.81 -6.96 0.90
N ILE A 132 -7.53 -7.92 1.50
CA ILE A 132 -8.22 -9.00 0.77
C ILE A 132 -9.19 -8.44 -0.27
N VAL A 133 -10.06 -7.50 0.13
CA VAL A 133 -11.09 -6.91 -0.76
C VAL A 133 -10.43 -6.19 -1.96
N ILE A 134 -9.35 -5.42 -1.72
CA ILE A 134 -8.61 -4.73 -2.78
C ILE A 134 -7.98 -5.73 -3.77
N ILE A 135 -7.40 -6.83 -3.29
CA ILE A 135 -6.81 -7.85 -4.19
C ILE A 135 -7.91 -8.57 -4.99
N PHE A 136 -9.03 -8.93 -4.37
CA PHE A 136 -10.19 -9.48 -5.09
C PHE A 136 -10.64 -8.57 -6.22
N SER A 137 -10.87 -7.30 -5.91
CA SER A 137 -11.32 -6.31 -6.90
C SER A 137 -10.34 -6.17 -8.08
N THR A 138 -9.04 -6.31 -7.82
CA THR A 138 -7.99 -6.23 -8.83
C THR A 138 -8.07 -7.43 -9.78
N CYS A 139 -8.23 -8.63 -9.24
CA CYS A 139 -8.35 -9.86 -10.02
C CYS A 139 -9.63 -9.84 -10.87
N ILE A 140 -10.75 -9.46 -10.26
CA ILE A 140 -12.05 -9.36 -10.94
C ILE A 140 -12.00 -8.35 -12.10
N LYS A 141 -11.48 -7.14 -11.86
CA LYS A 141 -11.31 -6.12 -12.92
C LYS A 141 -10.46 -6.65 -14.09
N SER A 142 -9.48 -7.52 -13.82
CA SER A 142 -8.63 -8.08 -14.87
C SER A 142 -9.34 -9.14 -15.75
N ILE A 143 -10.36 -9.82 -15.22
CA ILE A 143 -11.15 -10.83 -15.95
C ILE A 143 -12.32 -10.17 -16.68
N LEU A 144 -13.01 -9.22 -16.05
CA LEU A 144 -14.24 -8.66 -16.61
C LEU A 144 -14.00 -7.80 -17.87
N VAL A 145 -12.81 -7.19 -18.04
CA VAL A 145 -12.33 -6.35 -19.18
C VAL A 145 -13.21 -5.13 -19.55
N GLU A 146 -14.50 -5.13 -19.23
CA GLU A 146 -15.48 -4.07 -19.39
C GLU A 146 -15.48 -3.07 -18.21
N VAL A 147 -16.13 -1.92 -18.39
CA VAL A 147 -16.42 -0.99 -17.30
C VAL A 147 -17.36 -1.66 -16.32
N VAL A 148 -16.82 -2.03 -15.16
CA VAL A 148 -17.58 -2.63 -14.07
C VAL A 148 -18.44 -1.54 -13.42
N ASP A 149 -19.76 -1.78 -13.30
CA ASP A 149 -20.65 -0.96 -12.48
C ASP A 149 -20.08 -0.89 -11.06
N PRO A 150 -19.76 0.30 -10.53
CA PRO A 150 -19.04 0.36 -9.27
C PRO A 150 -19.90 -0.09 -8.06
N THR A 151 -21.21 -0.21 -8.24
CA THR A 151 -22.15 -0.67 -7.19
C THR A 151 -22.31 -2.19 -7.11
N ILE A 152 -21.83 -2.93 -8.11
CA ILE A 152 -21.89 -4.39 -8.10
C ILE A 152 -20.99 -4.96 -7.00
N THR A 153 -21.48 -5.98 -6.29
CA THR A 153 -20.73 -6.63 -5.22
C THR A 153 -19.61 -7.52 -5.77
N ILE A 154 -18.63 -7.81 -4.91
CA ILE A 154 -17.57 -8.78 -5.19
C ILE A 154 -18.19 -10.15 -5.50
N GLU A 155 -19.21 -10.60 -4.75
CA GLU A 155 -19.90 -11.87 -5.00
C GLU A 155 -20.49 -11.97 -6.41
N ALA A 156 -21.32 -10.99 -6.79
CA ALA A 156 -21.98 -10.98 -8.10
C ALA A 156 -20.95 -10.89 -9.24
N SER A 157 -19.86 -10.18 -9.00
CA SER A 157 -18.78 -10.08 -9.98
C SER A 157 -18.00 -11.39 -10.14
N LEU A 158 -17.79 -12.13 -9.05
CA LEU A 158 -17.14 -13.44 -9.10
C LEU A 158 -17.98 -14.46 -9.87
N GLN A 159 -19.31 -14.43 -9.72
CA GLN A 159 -20.21 -15.25 -10.52
C GLN A 159 -20.03 -14.96 -12.02
N ARG A 160 -19.98 -13.68 -12.39
CA ARG A 160 -19.74 -13.26 -13.78
C ARG A 160 -18.34 -13.64 -14.29
N CYS A 161 -17.31 -13.53 -13.43
CA CYS A 161 -15.97 -14.03 -13.77
C CYS A 161 -15.99 -15.53 -14.05
N GLN A 162 -16.68 -16.33 -13.23
CA GLN A 162 -16.78 -17.77 -13.42
C GLN A 162 -17.39 -18.11 -14.78
N GLU A 163 -18.47 -17.44 -15.17
CA GLU A 163 -19.09 -17.60 -16.49
C GLU A 163 -18.12 -17.32 -17.64
N ILE A 164 -17.29 -16.26 -17.52
CA ILE A 164 -16.26 -15.93 -18.53
C ILE A 164 -15.19 -17.02 -18.60
N ILE A 165 -14.69 -17.48 -17.45
CA ILE A 165 -13.65 -18.52 -17.38
C ILE A 165 -14.15 -19.83 -17.98
N ASP A 166 -15.40 -20.20 -17.68
CA ASP A 166 -16.02 -21.42 -18.22
C ASP A 166 -16.29 -21.33 -19.73
N THR A 167 -16.47 -20.11 -20.25
CA THR A 167 -16.73 -19.86 -21.68
C THR A 167 -15.44 -19.75 -22.51
N TYR A 168 -14.40 -19.13 -21.95
CA TYR A 168 -13.17 -18.78 -22.66
C TYR A 168 -11.95 -19.46 -22.00
N GLU A 169 -11.40 -20.48 -22.67
CA GLU A 169 -10.15 -21.15 -22.26
C GLU A 169 -8.90 -20.29 -22.52
N GLU A 170 -8.80 -19.12 -21.88
CA GLU A 170 -7.58 -18.32 -21.93
C GLU A 170 -6.60 -18.74 -20.84
N ASP A 171 -5.33 -18.99 -21.20
CA ASP A 171 -4.25 -19.32 -20.26
C ASP A 171 -4.08 -18.27 -19.15
N ARG A 172 -4.40 -17.00 -19.46
CA ARG A 172 -4.38 -15.91 -18.48
C ARG A 172 -5.44 -16.10 -17.38
N HIS A 173 -6.63 -16.59 -17.71
CA HIS A 173 -7.69 -16.85 -16.74
C HIS A 173 -7.31 -18.01 -15.80
N LYS A 174 -6.73 -19.09 -16.34
CA LYS A 174 -6.20 -20.20 -15.54
C LYS A 174 -5.12 -19.73 -14.57
N SER A 175 -4.27 -18.79 -14.99
CA SER A 175 -3.23 -18.21 -14.15
C SER A 175 -3.78 -17.33 -13.00
N ILE A 176 -4.97 -16.74 -13.16
CA ILE A 176 -5.62 -15.92 -12.12
C ILE A 176 -6.30 -16.79 -11.05
N LEU A 177 -6.71 -18.01 -11.36
CA LEU A 177 -7.37 -18.91 -10.40
C LEU A 177 -6.49 -19.22 -9.17
N SER A 178 -5.18 -19.34 -9.34
CA SER A 178 -4.25 -19.54 -8.22
C SER A 178 -4.30 -18.38 -7.21
N ILE A 179 -4.55 -17.16 -7.67
CA ILE A 179 -4.72 -15.99 -6.80
C ILE A 179 -5.98 -16.17 -5.94
N PHE A 180 -7.08 -16.62 -6.53
CA PHE A 180 -8.33 -16.87 -5.79
C PHE A 180 -8.17 -18.00 -4.76
N GLU A 181 -7.37 -19.03 -5.03
CA GLU A 181 -7.07 -20.06 -4.03
C GLU A 181 -6.34 -19.50 -2.80
N TYR A 182 -5.35 -18.64 -3.00
CA TYR A 182 -4.67 -17.97 -1.90
C TYR A 182 -5.60 -17.02 -1.13
N LEU A 183 -6.45 -16.28 -1.85
CA LEU A 183 -7.43 -15.40 -1.22
C LEU A 183 -8.48 -16.18 -0.42
N ALA A 184 -8.96 -17.31 -0.93
CA ALA A 184 -9.92 -18.15 -0.21
C ALA A 184 -9.34 -18.66 1.12
N LYS A 185 -8.07 -19.09 1.13
CA LYS A 185 -7.35 -19.46 2.36
C LYS A 185 -7.19 -18.27 3.30
N ALA A 186 -6.85 -17.10 2.77
CA ALA A 186 -6.74 -15.89 3.58
C ALA A 186 -8.08 -15.53 4.25
N ILE A 187 -9.20 -15.64 3.52
CA ILE A 187 -10.56 -15.39 4.03
C ILE A 187 -10.93 -16.38 5.15
N ASP A 188 -10.78 -17.69 4.93
CA ASP A 188 -11.17 -18.70 5.93
C ASP A 188 -10.45 -18.48 7.27
N ILE A 189 -9.19 -18.06 7.23
CA ILE A 189 -8.43 -17.72 8.45
C ILE A 189 -8.87 -16.35 9.00
N TYR A 190 -9.10 -15.36 8.14
CA TYR A 190 -9.57 -14.03 8.53
C TYR A 190 -10.92 -14.08 9.26
N GLU A 191 -11.91 -14.83 8.76
CA GLU A 191 -13.24 -14.91 9.37
C GLU A 191 -13.17 -15.50 10.79
N LYS A 192 -12.33 -16.51 10.99
CA LYS A 192 -12.06 -17.08 12.31
C LYS A 192 -11.33 -16.09 13.22
N LEU A 193 -10.38 -15.32 12.66
CA LEU A 193 -9.65 -14.29 13.37
C LEU A 193 -10.56 -13.13 13.81
N ASP A 194 -11.47 -12.68 12.96
CA ASP A 194 -12.44 -11.62 13.27
C ASP A 194 -13.39 -12.05 14.40
N LEU A 195 -13.86 -13.30 14.34
CA LEU A 195 -14.63 -13.90 15.43
C LEU A 195 -13.84 -13.93 16.75
N LEU A 196 -12.57 -14.31 16.72
CA LEU A 196 -11.71 -14.30 17.91
C LEU A 196 -11.49 -12.88 18.46
N ASP A 197 -11.29 -11.90 17.58
CA ASP A 197 -11.14 -10.50 17.96
C ASP A 197 -12.40 -9.97 18.65
N SER A 198 -13.59 -10.45 18.24
CA SER A 198 -14.85 -10.15 18.93
C SER A 198 -14.87 -10.67 20.38
N PHE A 199 -14.38 -11.89 20.62
CA PHE A 199 -14.31 -12.49 21.96
C PHE A 199 -13.28 -11.80 22.86
N ILE A 200 -12.19 -11.28 22.29
CA ILE A 200 -11.18 -10.53 23.05
C ILE A 200 -11.69 -9.15 23.45
N LYS A 201 -12.54 -8.51 22.63
CA LYS A 201 -13.16 -7.21 22.92
C LYS A 201 -14.25 -7.30 23.99
N ASP A 202 -14.91 -8.44 24.14
CA ASP A 202 -15.84 -8.73 25.24
C ASP A 202 -15.42 -9.99 26.05
N PRO A 203 -14.50 -9.82 27.02
CA PRO A 203 -14.03 -10.92 27.85
C PRO A 203 -15.12 -11.52 28.74
N GLU A 204 -16.14 -10.75 29.12
CA GLU A 204 -17.18 -11.21 30.05
C GLU A 204 -18.23 -12.07 29.33
N GLY A 205 -18.62 -11.72 28.11
CA GLY A 205 -19.41 -12.61 27.24
C GLY A 205 -18.66 -13.91 26.91
N ALA A 206 -17.36 -13.81 26.60
CA ALA A 206 -16.52 -14.97 26.34
C ALA A 206 -16.38 -15.90 27.56
N LYS A 207 -16.17 -15.34 28.77
CA LYS A 207 -16.09 -16.14 30.02
C LYS A 207 -17.40 -16.88 30.32
N LYS A 208 -18.55 -16.26 30.07
CA LYS A 208 -19.87 -16.90 30.24
C LYS A 208 -20.05 -18.09 29.30
N GLN A 209 -19.51 -18.01 28.09
CA GLN A 209 -19.62 -19.05 27.08
C GLN A 209 -18.61 -20.20 27.26
N TYR A 210 -17.39 -19.92 27.73
CA TYR A 210 -16.28 -20.88 27.77
C TYR A 210 -15.81 -21.33 29.18
N LYS A 211 -16.54 -20.98 30.25
CA LYS A 211 -16.32 -21.42 31.66
C LYS A 211 -14.90 -21.20 32.19
N ASN A 212 -14.67 -20.09 32.92
CA ASN A 212 -13.58 -19.83 33.89
C ASN A 212 -12.24 -20.57 33.72
N GLU A 213 -11.73 -20.73 32.48
CA GLU A 213 -10.42 -21.33 32.26
C GLU A 213 -9.32 -20.28 32.57
N PRO A 214 -8.38 -20.57 33.48
CA PRO A 214 -7.29 -19.64 33.79
C PRO A 214 -6.41 -19.41 32.55
N CYS A 215 -6.00 -18.15 32.34
CA CYS A 215 -5.18 -17.70 31.21
C CYS A 215 -5.85 -17.85 29.82
N PHE A 216 -7.17 -18.06 29.73
CA PHE A 216 -7.92 -18.19 28.48
C PHE A 216 -7.68 -17.00 27.52
N ILE A 217 -7.72 -15.77 28.03
CA ILE A 217 -7.50 -14.56 27.23
C ILE A 217 -6.08 -14.50 26.65
N ASP A 218 -5.06 -14.95 27.38
CA ASP A 218 -3.68 -14.93 26.89
C ASP A 218 -3.45 -16.01 25.82
N LYS A 219 -4.07 -17.19 25.98
CA LYS A 219 -4.12 -18.21 24.93
C LYS A 219 -4.81 -17.68 23.67
N LEU A 220 -5.95 -16.98 23.81
CA LEU A 220 -6.66 -16.37 22.69
C LEU A 220 -5.82 -15.30 21.97
N LYS A 221 -5.08 -14.46 22.71
CA LYS A 221 -4.18 -13.46 22.12
C LYS A 221 -3.05 -14.11 21.32
N SER A 222 -2.44 -15.16 21.85
CA SER A 222 -1.41 -15.92 21.14
C SER A 222 -1.95 -16.57 19.86
N TYR A 223 -3.15 -17.16 19.94
CA TYR A 223 -3.82 -17.75 18.79
C TYR A 223 -4.19 -16.70 17.73
N ARG A 224 -4.71 -15.55 18.16
CA ARG A 224 -5.01 -14.39 17.31
C ARG A 224 -3.77 -13.94 16.52
N GLU A 225 -2.60 -13.85 17.16
CA GLU A 225 -1.36 -13.45 16.49
C GLU A 225 -0.95 -14.46 15.42
N SER A 226 -0.98 -15.75 15.73
CA SER A 226 -0.69 -16.82 14.75
C SER A 226 -1.62 -16.73 13.54
N MET A 227 -2.93 -16.62 13.76
CA MET A 227 -3.91 -16.55 12.67
C MET A 227 -3.77 -15.30 11.82
N TYR A 228 -3.43 -14.16 12.44
CA TYR A 228 -3.12 -12.94 11.70
C TYR A 228 -1.90 -13.13 10.78
N ILE A 229 -0.83 -13.76 11.29
CA ILE A 229 0.36 -14.07 10.49
C ILE A 229 0.01 -15.02 9.34
N ASP A 230 -0.73 -16.10 9.62
CA ASP A 230 -1.08 -17.11 8.63
C ASP A 230 -1.97 -16.55 7.50
N SER A 231 -3.00 -15.77 7.85
CA SER A 231 -3.83 -15.09 6.84
C SER A 231 -3.00 -14.08 6.03
N GLY A 232 -2.10 -13.35 6.70
CA GLY A 232 -1.16 -12.42 6.07
C GLY A 232 -0.21 -13.09 5.07
N ILE A 233 0.25 -14.32 5.35
CA ILE A 233 1.10 -15.10 4.43
C ILE A 233 0.34 -15.43 3.15
N HIS A 234 -0.92 -15.89 3.26
CA HIS A 234 -1.74 -16.19 2.08
C HIS A 234 -2.09 -14.94 1.28
N LEU A 235 -2.34 -13.81 1.94
CA LEU A 235 -2.50 -12.54 1.26
C LEU A 235 -1.21 -12.11 0.55
N GLU A 236 -0.02 -12.26 1.16
CA GLU A 236 1.26 -11.97 0.50
C GLU A 236 1.48 -12.87 -0.73
N GLN A 237 1.07 -14.14 -0.68
CA GLN A 237 1.13 -15.05 -1.83
C GLN A 237 0.23 -14.55 -2.97
N ALA A 238 -1.03 -14.21 -2.69
CA ALA A 238 -1.94 -13.64 -3.68
C ALA A 238 -1.38 -12.35 -4.32
N ILE A 239 -0.78 -11.48 -3.50
CA ILE A 239 -0.14 -10.24 -3.97
C ILE A 239 1.05 -10.54 -4.89
N ASN A 240 1.90 -11.50 -4.54
CA ASN A 240 3.06 -11.85 -5.36
C ASN A 240 2.65 -12.39 -6.74
N GLU A 241 1.61 -13.22 -6.79
CA GLU A 241 1.03 -13.70 -8.06
C GLU A 241 0.44 -12.55 -8.88
N CYS A 242 -0.26 -11.60 -8.24
CA CYS A 242 -0.72 -10.38 -8.91
C CYS A 242 0.44 -9.57 -9.54
N ILE A 243 1.59 -9.49 -8.86
CA ILE A 243 2.80 -8.85 -9.41
C ILE A 243 3.34 -9.62 -10.59
N ALA A 244 3.46 -10.95 -10.47
CA ALA A 244 4.01 -11.82 -11.51
C ALA A 244 3.18 -11.75 -12.81
N LEU A 245 1.85 -11.70 -12.68
CA LEU A 245 0.93 -11.53 -13.81
C LEU A 245 0.83 -10.09 -14.32
N GLY A 246 1.48 -9.14 -13.66
CA GLY A 246 1.49 -7.72 -14.06
C GLY A 246 0.20 -6.96 -13.75
N LEU A 247 -0.66 -7.47 -12.85
CA LEU A 247 -1.92 -6.82 -12.46
C LEU A 247 -1.70 -5.48 -11.73
N PHE A 248 -0.49 -5.25 -11.20
CA PHE A 248 -0.09 -3.99 -10.57
C PHE A 248 0.78 -3.08 -11.44
N LYS A 249 0.82 -3.31 -12.77
CA LYS A 249 1.67 -2.54 -13.69
C LYS A 249 1.40 -1.03 -13.64
N GLN A 250 0.16 -0.61 -13.38
CA GLN A 250 -0.20 0.82 -13.24
C GLN A 250 0.43 1.52 -12.02
N TYR A 251 0.86 0.75 -11.02
CA TYR A 251 1.57 1.24 -9.84
C TYR A 251 3.10 1.05 -9.95
N GLN A 252 3.57 0.49 -11.08
CA GLN A 252 5.01 0.39 -11.38
C GLN A 252 5.52 1.69 -11.99
N ARG A 253 6.70 2.12 -11.54
CA ARG A 253 7.44 3.20 -12.17
C ARG A 253 7.98 2.74 -13.51
N SER A 254 7.73 3.50 -14.58
CA SER A 254 8.43 3.26 -15.84
C SER A 254 9.93 3.50 -15.64
N SER A 255 10.76 2.66 -16.25
CA SER A 255 12.22 2.77 -16.21
C SER A 255 12.74 4.10 -16.77
N THR A 256 11.92 4.80 -17.56
CA THR A 256 12.22 6.10 -18.20
C THR A 256 11.59 7.29 -17.50
N SER A 257 10.82 7.09 -16.41
CA SER A 257 10.11 8.15 -15.72
C SER A 257 11.05 8.92 -14.78
N ASN A 258 11.13 10.24 -15.01
CA ASN A 258 11.71 11.22 -14.09
C ASN A 258 10.77 11.59 -12.92
N LYS A 259 9.57 10.99 -12.83
CA LYS A 259 8.65 11.27 -11.71
C LYS A 259 9.30 10.80 -10.41
N LYS A 260 9.31 11.69 -9.41
CA LYS A 260 9.63 11.34 -8.02
C LYS A 260 8.69 10.22 -7.54
N ILE A 261 9.18 9.37 -6.63
CA ILE A 261 8.40 8.27 -6.03
C ILE A 261 7.07 8.79 -5.45
N GLU A 262 7.10 10.01 -4.93
CA GLU A 262 5.97 10.77 -4.36
C GLU A 262 4.80 10.99 -5.34
N ASN A 263 5.03 10.87 -6.65
CA ASN A 263 4.04 11.14 -7.70
C ASN A 263 3.55 9.86 -8.40
N ILE A 264 3.84 8.69 -7.85
CA ILE A 264 3.36 7.41 -8.35
C ILE A 264 2.01 7.11 -7.67
N PRO A 265 0.98 6.65 -8.41
CA PRO A 265 -0.25 6.16 -7.78
C PRO A 265 0.09 5.05 -6.79
N VAL A 266 -0.40 5.17 -5.56
CA VAL A 266 -0.27 4.12 -4.56
C VAL A 266 -1.38 3.09 -4.72
N ILE A 267 -1.12 1.85 -4.30
CA ILE A 267 -2.14 0.79 -4.35
C ILE A 267 -3.28 1.15 -3.39
N CYS A 268 -2.93 1.65 -2.19
CA CYS A 268 -3.90 2.08 -1.18
C CYS A 268 -3.25 3.07 -0.21
N GLU A 269 -3.66 4.33 -0.21
CA GLU A 269 -3.19 5.40 0.71
C GLU A 269 -3.14 4.92 2.18
N GLY A 270 -2.03 5.17 2.87
CA GLY A 270 -1.88 4.84 4.30
C GLY A 270 -1.85 3.35 4.68
N HIS A 271 -1.94 2.42 3.73
CA HIS A 271 -2.08 1.00 4.01
C HIS A 271 -0.74 0.31 4.32
N THR A 272 -0.63 -0.39 5.43
CA THR A 272 0.64 -1.01 5.87
C THR A 272 0.96 -2.30 5.11
N LEU A 273 -0.03 -3.12 4.76
CA LEU A 273 0.21 -4.34 3.97
C LEU A 273 0.45 -4.05 2.47
N LEU A 274 -0.35 -3.17 1.87
CA LEU A 274 -0.32 -2.90 0.43
C LEU A 274 0.67 -1.82 -0.01
N ASN A 275 1.21 -1.01 0.90
CA ASN A 275 2.27 -0.03 0.60
C ASN A 275 3.53 -0.22 1.45
N ASN A 276 3.81 -1.41 2.00
CA ASN A 276 5.08 -1.59 2.68
C ASN A 276 6.27 -1.50 1.71
N THR A 277 7.42 -1.06 2.24
CA THR A 277 8.67 -0.92 1.51
C THR A 277 9.09 -2.18 0.77
N LYS A 278 8.81 -3.38 1.31
CA LYS A 278 9.17 -4.67 0.70
C LYS A 278 8.37 -4.90 -0.58
N LEU A 279 7.07 -4.66 -0.54
CA LEU A 279 6.15 -4.77 -1.67
C LEU A 279 6.48 -3.75 -2.76
N LEU A 280 6.71 -2.49 -2.37
CA LEU A 280 7.12 -1.43 -3.31
C LEU A 280 8.45 -1.75 -3.99
N LYS A 281 9.42 -2.32 -3.25
CA LYS A 281 10.69 -2.80 -3.81
C LYS A 281 10.49 -3.98 -4.76
N LYS A 282 9.65 -4.96 -4.43
CA LYS A 282 9.32 -6.08 -5.32
C LYS A 282 8.71 -5.56 -6.63
N LEU A 283 7.75 -4.64 -6.52
CA LEU A 283 7.03 -4.07 -7.64
C LEU A 283 7.93 -3.23 -8.56
N ASN A 284 8.88 -2.47 -7.99
CA ASN A 284 9.73 -1.53 -8.72
C ASN A 284 11.20 -1.98 -8.84
N GLY A 285 11.53 -3.22 -8.52
CA GLY A 285 12.91 -3.68 -8.36
C GLY A 285 13.78 -3.48 -9.60
N SER A 286 13.24 -3.72 -10.79
CA SER A 286 13.94 -3.48 -12.07
C SER A 286 14.27 -2.00 -12.28
N SER A 287 13.28 -1.11 -12.13
CA SER A 287 13.46 0.34 -12.28
C SER A 287 14.40 0.91 -11.22
N LEU A 288 14.30 0.46 -9.96
CA LEU A 288 15.19 0.86 -8.87
C LEU A 288 16.64 0.40 -9.11
N ASN A 289 16.83 -0.82 -9.63
CA ASN A 289 18.15 -1.32 -9.99
C ASN A 289 18.78 -0.51 -11.14
N ILE A 290 17.99 -0.14 -12.16
CA ILE A 290 18.46 0.71 -13.26
C ILE A 290 18.90 2.08 -12.73
N GLU A 291 18.09 2.72 -11.88
CA GLU A 291 18.46 4.01 -11.27
C GLU A 291 19.71 3.89 -10.39
N GLY A 292 19.80 2.83 -9.57
CA GLY A 292 20.98 2.56 -8.75
C GLY A 292 22.23 2.35 -9.60
N ASN A 293 22.12 1.63 -10.71
CA ASN A 293 23.22 1.43 -11.65
C ASN A 293 23.60 2.72 -12.39
N LEU A 294 22.65 3.58 -12.75
CA LEU A 294 22.92 4.89 -13.35
C LEU A 294 23.64 5.82 -12.38
N LYS A 295 23.18 5.92 -11.12
CA LYS A 295 23.90 6.67 -10.06
C LYS A 295 25.31 6.14 -9.88
N LYS A 296 25.47 4.81 -9.86
CA LYS A 296 26.79 4.18 -9.78
C LYS A 296 27.68 4.53 -10.96
N LYS A 297 27.13 4.53 -12.17
CA LYS A 297 27.84 4.91 -13.38
C LYS A 297 28.32 6.36 -13.31
N HIS A 298 27.44 7.29 -12.93
CA HIS A 298 27.79 8.71 -12.82
C HIS A 298 28.91 8.99 -11.82
N ASN A 299 28.91 8.33 -10.65
CA ASN A 299 29.98 8.51 -9.67
C ASN A 299 31.33 7.99 -10.20
N PHE A 300 31.34 6.87 -10.93
CA PHE A 300 32.57 6.39 -11.58
C PHE A 300 32.99 7.26 -12.77
N GLU A 301 32.06 7.84 -13.51
CA GLU A 301 32.34 8.83 -14.57
C GLU A 301 32.97 10.10 -13.99
N ALA A 302 32.54 10.56 -12.80
CA ALA A 302 33.16 11.70 -12.10
C ALA A 302 34.63 11.42 -11.74
N ILE A 303 34.93 10.22 -11.23
CA ILE A 303 36.30 9.79 -10.96
C ILE A 303 37.12 9.73 -12.27
N ASP A 304 36.56 9.15 -13.33
CA ASP A 304 37.22 9.06 -14.64
C ASP A 304 37.51 10.45 -15.23
N HIS A 305 36.59 11.40 -15.10
CA HIS A 305 36.81 12.79 -15.50
C HIS A 305 37.93 13.45 -14.72
N LYS A 306 37.98 13.27 -13.40
CA LYS A 306 39.09 13.81 -12.60
C LYS A 306 40.42 13.19 -13.01
N ILE A 307 40.48 11.88 -13.26
CA ILE A 307 41.69 11.23 -13.77
C ILE A 307 42.07 11.84 -15.12
N LEU A 308 41.15 11.99 -16.06
CA LEU A 308 41.41 12.59 -17.38
C LEU A 308 41.93 14.04 -17.28
N GLU A 309 41.37 14.85 -16.38
CA GLU A 309 41.85 16.20 -16.10
C GLU A 309 43.32 16.19 -15.66
N LEU A 310 43.70 15.27 -14.76
CA LEU A 310 45.08 15.12 -14.29
C LEU A 310 46.01 14.63 -15.40
N LEU A 311 45.56 13.66 -16.21
CA LEU A 311 46.36 13.13 -17.31
C LEU A 311 46.67 14.17 -18.41
N LYS A 312 45.85 15.21 -18.54
CA LYS A 312 46.07 16.31 -19.51
C LYS A 312 47.09 17.35 -19.04
N GLN A 313 47.59 17.27 -17.82
CA GLN A 313 48.59 18.22 -17.31
C GLN A 313 49.90 18.13 -18.11
N ASP A 314 50.53 19.27 -18.39
CA ASP A 314 51.77 19.36 -19.18
C ASP A 314 52.92 18.53 -18.61
N LYS A 315 52.92 18.29 -17.30
CA LYS A 315 53.95 17.48 -16.60
C LYS A 315 54.05 16.03 -17.10
N PHE A 316 53.03 15.54 -17.79
CA PHE A 316 52.99 14.17 -18.36
C PHE A 316 53.29 14.12 -19.86
N LYS A 317 53.43 15.27 -20.51
CA LYS A 317 53.58 15.36 -21.96
C LYS A 317 54.88 14.72 -22.44
N ASN A 318 54.79 13.82 -23.43
CA ASN A 318 55.90 13.09 -24.06
C ASN A 318 56.90 12.45 -23.08
N LYS A 319 56.45 12.00 -21.91
CA LYS A 319 57.33 11.57 -20.81
C LYS A 319 57.58 10.05 -20.77
N TYR A 320 56.73 9.25 -21.44
CA TYR A 320 56.74 7.79 -21.28
C TYR A 320 56.91 7.04 -22.61
N LYS A 321 57.62 5.90 -22.57
CA LYS A 321 57.89 5.06 -23.75
C LYS A 321 56.75 4.09 -24.12
N SER A 322 55.84 3.81 -23.19
CA SER A 322 54.70 2.91 -23.42
C SER A 322 53.53 3.27 -22.52
N LYS A 323 52.32 2.93 -22.97
CA LYS A 323 51.07 3.17 -22.22
C LYS A 323 51.01 2.45 -20.87
N ASN A 324 51.62 1.26 -20.77
CA ASN A 324 51.65 0.50 -19.52
C ASN A 324 52.57 1.17 -18.50
N ALA A 325 53.78 1.59 -18.94
CA ALA A 325 54.72 2.30 -18.07
C ALA A 325 54.18 3.69 -17.65
N ALA A 326 53.44 4.35 -18.54
CA ALA A 326 52.74 5.59 -18.21
C ALA A 326 51.66 5.34 -17.14
N ALA A 327 50.81 4.33 -17.32
CA ALA A 327 49.72 4.05 -16.40
C ALA A 327 50.18 3.74 -14.97
N GLU A 328 51.25 2.97 -14.80
CA GLU A 328 51.82 2.67 -13.48
C GLU A 328 52.42 3.91 -12.81
N LYS A 329 53.33 4.61 -13.50
CA LYS A 329 54.02 5.77 -12.92
C LYS A 329 53.08 6.94 -12.64
N ILE A 330 52.13 7.19 -13.53
CA ILE A 330 51.16 8.27 -13.33
C ILE A 330 50.20 7.91 -12.19
N ALA A 331 49.82 6.64 -12.03
CA ALA A 331 48.98 6.22 -10.90
C ALA A 331 49.63 6.58 -9.56
N ASP A 332 50.92 6.30 -9.38
CA ASP A 332 51.65 6.66 -8.16
C ASP A 332 51.66 8.18 -7.94
N GLU A 333 51.89 8.96 -9.01
CA GLU A 333 51.97 10.42 -8.92
C GLU A 333 50.61 11.08 -8.58
N ILE A 334 49.48 10.52 -8.99
CA ILE A 334 48.15 11.13 -8.79
C ILE A 334 47.31 10.47 -7.68
N ALA A 335 47.77 9.35 -7.10
CA ALA A 335 46.99 8.54 -6.15
C ALA A 335 46.40 9.37 -4.99
N LYS A 336 47.22 10.22 -4.37
CA LYS A 336 46.81 11.06 -3.24
C LYS A 336 45.74 12.09 -3.63
N GLU A 337 45.85 12.68 -4.82
CA GLU A 337 44.88 13.66 -5.30
C GLU A 337 43.53 13.00 -5.63
N ILE A 338 43.58 11.82 -6.26
CA ILE A 338 42.37 11.02 -6.53
C ILE A 338 41.71 10.55 -5.23
N GLU A 339 42.48 10.15 -4.21
CA GLU A 339 41.95 9.78 -2.90
C GLU A 339 41.21 10.94 -2.22
N VAL A 340 41.82 12.13 -2.21
CA VAL A 340 41.19 13.34 -1.66
C VAL A 340 39.91 13.69 -2.43
N PHE A 341 39.95 13.64 -3.77
CA PHE A 341 38.78 13.85 -4.60
C PHE A 341 37.65 12.88 -4.26
N MET A 342 37.94 11.57 -4.21
CA MET A 342 36.94 10.55 -3.88
C MET A 342 36.32 10.76 -2.50
N ASN A 343 37.11 11.13 -1.48
CA ASN A 343 36.59 11.40 -0.15
C ASN A 343 35.66 12.62 -0.12
N ASN A 344 36.03 13.68 -0.82
CA ASN A 344 35.19 14.88 -0.94
C ASN A 344 33.89 14.60 -1.70
N ASP A 345 33.98 13.89 -2.82
CA ASP A 345 32.84 13.48 -3.65
C ASP A 345 31.85 12.63 -2.85
N ARG A 346 32.36 11.62 -2.12
CA ARG A 346 31.54 10.77 -1.23
C ARG A 346 30.81 11.55 -0.15
N ASN A 347 31.48 12.50 0.49
CA ASN A 347 30.89 13.32 1.54
C ASN A 347 29.85 14.30 0.99
N HIS A 348 30.15 14.94 -0.15
CA HIS A 348 29.27 15.92 -0.78
C HIS A 348 28.02 15.28 -1.37
N ASN A 349 28.16 14.11 -2.01
CA ASN A 349 27.10 13.41 -2.73
C ASN A 349 26.48 12.24 -1.94
N ASN A 350 26.90 12.04 -0.68
CA ASN A 350 26.40 11.01 0.24
C ASN A 350 26.36 9.59 -0.37
N HIS A 351 27.52 9.09 -0.83
CA HIS A 351 27.67 7.72 -1.30
C HIS A 351 28.95 7.04 -0.81
N ASN A 352 28.99 5.70 -0.93
CA ASN A 352 30.13 4.87 -0.50
C ASN A 352 30.89 4.21 -1.65
N GLN A 353 30.71 4.69 -2.88
CA GLN A 353 31.40 4.18 -4.06
C GLN A 353 32.81 4.78 -4.16
N TYR A 354 33.80 3.96 -4.50
CA TYR A 354 35.20 4.34 -4.67
C TYR A 354 35.92 3.34 -5.57
N ILE A 355 37.07 3.74 -6.13
CA ILE A 355 38.04 2.81 -6.72
C ILE A 355 39.13 2.52 -5.68
N LYS A 356 39.54 1.26 -5.56
CA LYS A 356 40.76 0.96 -4.80
C LYS A 356 41.97 1.49 -5.57
N LEU A 357 42.92 2.13 -4.88
CA LEU A 357 44.09 2.74 -5.51
C LEU A 357 44.96 1.72 -6.28
N GLU A 358 44.99 0.45 -5.84
CA GLU A 358 45.62 -0.66 -6.57
C GLU A 358 45.09 -0.84 -8.00
N ASN A 359 43.85 -0.42 -8.28
CA ASN A 359 43.22 -0.51 -9.60
C ASN A 359 43.40 0.75 -10.45
N LEU A 360 44.06 1.78 -9.92
CA LEU A 360 44.26 3.05 -10.61
C LEU A 360 45.10 2.90 -11.90
N PRO A 361 46.20 2.12 -11.95
CA PRO A 361 46.94 1.88 -13.19
C PRO A 361 46.04 1.27 -14.28
N THR A 362 45.28 0.24 -13.94
CA THR A 362 44.34 -0.41 -14.86
C THR A 362 43.27 0.56 -15.39
N ARG A 363 42.78 1.46 -14.52
CA ARG A 363 41.81 2.50 -14.89
C ARG A 363 42.41 3.53 -15.84
N ILE A 364 43.61 4.04 -15.54
CA ILE A 364 44.36 4.99 -16.39
C ILE A 364 44.63 4.37 -17.76
N LEU A 365 45.11 3.13 -17.80
CA LEU A 365 45.38 2.44 -19.06
C LEU A 365 44.13 2.34 -19.94
N LYS A 366 42.96 2.05 -19.34
CA LYS A 366 41.67 2.05 -20.05
C LYS A 366 41.32 3.44 -20.60
N LEU A 367 41.57 4.50 -19.85
CA LEU A 367 41.32 5.88 -20.28
C LEU A 367 42.25 6.31 -21.41
N ILE A 368 43.54 5.97 -21.35
CA ILE A 368 44.49 6.22 -22.45
C ILE A 368 44.04 5.50 -23.72
N ASN A 369 43.68 4.21 -23.62
CA ASN A 369 43.22 3.44 -24.79
C ASN A 369 41.93 3.99 -25.42
N LYS A 370 41.07 4.65 -24.64
CA LYS A 370 39.82 5.24 -25.13
C LYS A 370 39.99 6.64 -25.73
N ASN A 371 41.12 7.31 -25.50
CA ASN A 371 41.34 8.69 -25.91
C ASN A 371 42.66 8.81 -26.70
N PRO A 372 42.62 8.74 -28.05
CA PRO A 372 43.81 8.78 -28.91
C PRO A 372 44.68 10.03 -28.69
N ASP A 373 44.07 11.20 -28.52
CA ASP A 373 44.80 12.45 -28.28
C ASP A 373 45.62 12.41 -26.98
N LEU A 374 45.06 11.75 -25.96
CA LEU A 374 45.73 11.56 -24.67
C LEU A 374 46.94 10.62 -24.81
N TYR A 375 46.82 9.60 -25.67
CA TYR A 375 47.94 8.72 -26.01
C TYR A 375 49.06 9.50 -26.71
N GLU A 376 48.74 10.31 -27.71
CA GLU A 376 49.73 11.13 -28.42
C GLU A 376 50.38 12.17 -27.52
N GLN A 377 49.64 12.70 -26.55
CA GLN A 377 50.17 13.66 -25.58
C GLN A 377 51.17 13.03 -24.62
N ILE A 378 50.88 11.82 -24.11
CA ILE A 378 51.63 11.23 -22.98
C ILE A 378 52.86 10.43 -23.46
N ILE A 379 52.76 9.81 -24.65
CA ILE A 379 53.78 8.91 -25.16
C ILE A 379 54.81 9.66 -26.00
N HIS A 380 56.08 9.48 -25.65
CA HIS A 380 57.21 9.95 -26.45
C HIS A 380 57.25 9.17 -27.76
N LYS A 381 57.02 9.84 -28.89
CA LYS A 381 57.23 9.27 -30.24
C LYS A 381 58.72 9.15 -30.55
#